data_AF-A0A099NZ23-F1
#
_entry.id   AF-A0A099NZ23-F1
#
_cell.length_a   1.000
_cell.length_b   1.000
_cell.length_c   1.000
_cell.angle_alpha   90.00
_cell.angle_beta   90.00
_cell.angle_gamma   90.00
#
_symmetry.space_group_name_H-M   'P 1'
#
loop_
_entity.id
_entity.type
_entity.pdbx_description
1 polymer ?
#
loop_
_entity_poly.entity_id
_entity_poly.type
_entity_poly.pdbx_seq_one_letter_code
_entity_poly.pdbx_strand_id
1 'polypeptide(L)'
;MSRNSEYSNPILPLTSDDIIGQPRHFNETHSVTGSIESQSTIPSVSTYAQRSSHRSRMRKIRENFNHRFTVPKYFRRMMVFGSLDFETAFWEMMNLIQNPKRVYKALYYQKQTKNKWARDDPSFVLILGFLLSISAVFWGLMYTTGIFGSTEADFIHDARSMYDPNNSNFLSKYFVFDSILEWSYCFDIHCNAYLMIWLCLYFVQFFCLPLLRMNNFLSTLVGNTLYFFALSYYFLITFYGYNALPFLQKTEYLLSPIIGFVAAWLVLSLSGFNVANYMCSAYFS
;
A
#
# COMPACT_ATOMS: atom_id res chain seq x y z
N MET A 1 76.17 -2.94 25.63
CA MET A 1 75.55 -2.50 24.36
C MET A 1 74.12 -2.07 24.66
N SER A 2 73.93 -0.81 25.07
CA SER A 2 73.47 0.31 24.21
C SER A 2 72.06 0.06 23.66
N ARG A 3 71.03 0.53 24.36
CA ARG A 3 70.22 1.73 24.02
C ARG A 3 69.67 1.70 22.60
N ASN A 4 68.35 1.65 22.48
CA ASN A 4 67.58 2.72 21.83
C ASN A 4 66.13 2.69 22.30
N SER A 5 65.75 3.79 22.94
CA SER A 5 64.40 4.16 23.37
C SER A 5 63.73 4.92 22.22
N GLU A 6 62.71 4.34 21.60
CA GLU A 6 61.86 5.03 20.64
C GLU A 6 60.67 5.67 21.36
N TYR A 7 60.59 7.00 21.24
CA TYR A 7 59.54 7.85 21.79
C TYR A 7 58.24 7.62 21.01
N SER A 8 57.26 6.96 21.63
CA SER A 8 55.88 6.92 21.14
C SER A 8 55.16 8.22 21.57
N ASN A 9 55.02 9.17 20.65
CA ASN A 9 54.17 10.34 20.86
C ASN A 9 52.69 9.90 20.89
N PRO A 10 51.90 10.30 21.91
CA PRO A 10 50.48 9.97 21.94
C PRO A 10 49.74 10.74 20.84
N ILE A 11 49.02 10.02 20.00
CA ILE A 11 48.15 10.58 18.96
C ILE A 11 46.98 11.27 19.66
N LEU A 12 46.97 12.60 19.65
CA LEU A 12 45.85 13.41 20.14
C LEU A 12 44.70 13.37 19.10
N PRO A 13 43.43 13.39 19.55
CA PRO A 13 42.28 13.44 18.64
C PRO A 13 42.19 14.79 17.93
N LEU A 14 41.88 14.78 16.62
CA LEU A 14 41.66 16.01 15.84
C LEU A 14 40.50 16.83 16.43
N THR A 15 40.78 18.09 16.75
CA THR A 15 39.78 19.07 17.20
C THR A 15 39.18 19.83 16.00
N SER A 16 37.92 20.24 16.14
CA SER A 16 37.10 20.89 15.11
C SER A 16 37.70 22.18 14.51
N ASP A 17 38.70 22.76 15.17
CA ASP A 17 39.31 24.03 14.79
C ASP A 17 40.36 23.89 13.66
N ASP A 18 40.85 22.67 13.38
CA ASP A 18 41.81 22.41 12.29
C ASP A 18 41.13 22.25 10.91
N ILE A 19 39.79 22.08 10.88
CA ILE A 19 39.02 21.81 9.66
C ILE A 19 38.56 23.12 8.97
N ILE A 20 38.52 24.24 9.68
CA ILE A 20 37.97 25.51 9.17
C ILE A 20 39.10 26.52 8.98
N GLY A 21 39.77 26.44 7.82
CA GLY A 21 40.72 27.48 7.40
C GLY A 21 40.04 28.85 7.28
N GLN A 22 40.61 29.86 7.93
CA GLN A 22 40.17 31.26 7.79
C GLN A 22 40.34 31.76 6.35
N PRO A 23 39.36 32.50 5.78
CA PRO A 23 39.51 33.08 4.44
C PRO A 23 40.47 34.27 4.48
N ARG A 24 41.59 34.19 3.74
CA ARG A 24 42.46 35.33 3.43
C ARG A 24 41.78 36.23 2.40
N HIS A 25 41.55 37.49 2.75
CA HIS A 25 41.16 38.54 1.81
C HIS A 25 42.32 38.85 0.84
N PHE A 26 42.07 38.72 -0.46
CA PHE A 26 43.01 39.13 -1.51
C PHE A 26 42.40 40.34 -2.25
N ASN A 27 43.00 41.51 -2.07
CA ASN A 27 42.70 42.72 -2.83
C ASN A 27 43.69 42.81 -3.99
N GLU A 28 43.22 42.79 -5.23
CA GLU A 28 44.01 43.23 -6.38
C GLU A 28 43.25 44.30 -7.17
N THR A 29 43.83 45.50 -7.14
CA THR A 29 43.57 46.62 -8.03
C THR A 29 44.54 46.55 -9.20
N HIS A 30 44.10 46.20 -10.40
CA HIS A 30 44.79 46.60 -11.63
C HIS A 30 43.79 46.83 -12.77
N SER A 31 43.86 48.03 -13.32
CA SER A 31 43.13 48.56 -14.47
C SER A 31 43.76 48.12 -15.79
N VAL A 32 42.96 47.62 -16.74
CA VAL A 32 43.29 47.68 -18.18
C VAL A 32 42.00 47.96 -18.97
N THR A 33 42.09 49.00 -19.78
CA THR A 33 41.12 49.51 -20.75
C THR A 33 40.98 48.56 -21.94
N GLY A 34 39.73 48.35 -22.39
CA GLY A 34 39.42 47.66 -23.64
C GLY A 34 37.98 47.94 -24.06
N SER A 35 37.82 48.87 -24.99
CA SER A 35 36.55 49.24 -25.62
C SER A 35 36.13 48.18 -26.64
N ILE A 36 35.01 47.51 -26.41
CA ILE A 36 34.25 46.80 -27.45
C ILE A 36 32.76 47.07 -27.20
N GLU A 37 32.13 47.77 -28.15
CA GLU A 37 30.69 47.85 -28.26
C GLU A 37 30.13 46.45 -28.48
N SER A 38 29.48 45.90 -27.48
CA SER A 38 28.55 44.79 -27.64
C SER A 38 27.23 45.22 -27.00
N GLN A 39 26.22 45.43 -27.85
CA GLN A 39 24.83 45.55 -27.45
C GLN A 39 24.45 44.32 -26.62
N SER A 40 24.62 44.43 -25.30
CA SER A 40 24.08 43.48 -24.36
C SER A 40 22.66 43.95 -24.08
N THR A 41 21.68 43.20 -24.60
CA THR A 41 20.31 43.20 -24.08
C THR A 41 20.37 42.61 -22.68
N ILE A 42 20.92 43.37 -21.73
CA ILE A 42 20.90 43.02 -20.31
C ILE A 42 19.43 43.12 -19.92
N PRO A 43 18.78 42.01 -19.52
CA PRO A 43 17.44 42.08 -18.98
C PRO A 43 17.49 43.04 -17.80
N SER A 44 16.66 44.09 -17.83
CA SER A 44 16.55 45.04 -16.74
C SER A 44 16.37 44.29 -15.41
N VAL A 45 16.78 44.90 -14.29
CA VAL A 45 16.62 44.32 -12.94
C VAL A 45 15.16 43.88 -12.69
N SER A 46 14.18 44.53 -13.33
CA SER A 46 12.77 44.11 -13.31
C SER A 46 12.52 42.77 -14.00
N THR A 47 13.22 42.46 -15.09
CA THR A 47 13.12 41.19 -15.84
C THR A 47 13.74 40.02 -15.05
N TYR A 48 14.86 40.25 -14.35
CA TYR A 48 15.43 39.26 -13.42
C TYR A 48 14.54 39.02 -12.20
N ALA A 49 13.96 40.07 -11.63
CA ALA A 49 13.00 39.98 -10.53
C ALA A 49 11.69 39.28 -10.94
N GLN A 50 11.22 39.49 -12.18
CA GLN A 50 10.09 38.74 -12.73
C GLN A 50 10.41 37.26 -12.93
N ARG A 51 11.62 36.92 -13.37
CA ARG A 51 12.05 35.51 -13.48
C ARG A 51 12.19 34.83 -12.13
N SER A 52 12.72 35.51 -11.11
CA SER A 52 12.86 34.93 -9.76
C SER A 52 11.50 34.70 -9.09
N SER A 53 10.55 35.64 -9.24
CA SER A 53 9.18 35.52 -8.75
C SER A 53 8.35 34.47 -9.51
N HIS A 54 8.54 34.34 -10.82
CA HIS A 54 7.93 33.26 -11.59
C HIS A 54 8.51 31.89 -11.19
N ARG A 55 9.81 31.80 -10.93
CA ARG A 55 10.47 30.57 -10.48
C ARG A 55 10.04 30.16 -9.07
N SER A 56 9.88 31.12 -8.15
CA SER A 56 9.36 30.85 -6.80
C SER A 56 7.88 30.48 -6.81
N ARG A 57 7.06 31.10 -7.67
CA ARG A 57 5.65 30.73 -7.89
C ARG A 57 5.52 29.34 -8.50
N MET A 58 6.33 28.99 -9.50
CA MET A 58 6.38 27.65 -10.08
C MET A 58 6.88 26.60 -9.08
N ARG A 59 7.83 26.95 -8.22
CA ARG A 59 8.27 26.08 -7.12
C ARG A 59 7.16 25.86 -6.10
N LYS A 60 6.40 26.90 -5.73
CA LYS A 60 5.24 26.80 -4.84
C LYS A 60 4.10 25.97 -5.46
N ILE A 61 3.86 26.12 -6.76
CA ILE A 61 2.88 25.30 -7.51
C ILE A 61 3.33 23.84 -7.54
N ARG A 62 4.62 23.58 -7.78
CA ARG A 62 5.20 22.23 -7.79
C ARG A 62 5.20 21.59 -6.40
N GLU A 63 5.50 22.34 -5.35
CA GLU A 63 5.40 21.88 -3.95
C GLU A 63 3.94 21.60 -3.55
N ASN A 64 2.98 22.46 -3.96
CA ASN A 64 1.54 22.21 -3.78
C ASN A 64 1.04 21.01 -4.59
N PHE A 65 1.52 20.79 -5.82
CA PHE A 65 1.19 19.60 -6.61
C PHE A 65 1.80 18.33 -6.00
N ASN A 66 3.03 18.41 -5.47
CA ASN A 66 3.65 17.29 -4.77
C ASN A 66 2.90 16.93 -3.47
N HIS A 67 2.33 17.89 -2.74
CA HIS A 67 1.47 17.58 -1.60
C HIS A 67 0.14 16.94 -2.01
N ARG A 68 -0.40 17.26 -3.19
CA ARG A 68 -1.63 16.66 -3.73
C ARG A 68 -1.43 15.28 -4.38
N PHE A 69 -0.23 15.00 -4.87
CA PHE A 69 0.14 13.73 -5.50
C PHE A 69 1.43 13.16 -4.93
N THR A 70 1.58 13.18 -3.60
CA THR A 70 2.54 12.27 -2.97
C THR A 70 1.90 10.89 -3.06
N VAL A 71 2.13 10.20 -4.18
CA VAL A 71 1.89 8.77 -4.25
C VAL A 71 2.64 8.20 -3.03
N PRO A 72 1.96 7.55 -2.06
CA PRO A 72 2.61 7.07 -0.86
C PRO A 72 3.86 6.30 -1.25
N LYS A 73 4.99 6.53 -0.56
CA LYS A 73 6.29 5.88 -0.88
C LYS A 73 6.15 4.37 -1.14
N TYR A 74 5.14 3.75 -0.53
CA TYR A 74 4.66 2.40 -0.75
C TYR A 74 4.43 2.03 -2.23
N PHE A 75 3.63 2.79 -2.99
CA PHE A 75 3.32 2.46 -4.40
C PHE A 75 4.52 2.65 -5.33
N ARG A 76 5.43 3.58 -5.01
CA ARG A 76 6.67 3.76 -5.78
C ARG A 76 7.59 2.54 -5.68
N ARG A 77 7.54 1.79 -4.57
CA ARG A 77 8.30 0.54 -4.38
C ARG A 77 7.69 -0.64 -5.13
N MET A 78 6.38 -0.65 -5.40
CA MET A 78 5.71 -1.72 -6.15
C MET A 78 6.20 -1.89 -7.58
N MET A 79 6.78 -0.84 -8.18
CA MET A 79 7.29 -0.88 -9.56
C MET A 79 8.79 -1.19 -9.67
N VAL A 80 9.47 -1.51 -8.57
CA VAL A 80 10.88 -1.93 -8.58
C VAL A 80 10.96 -3.45 -8.49
N PHE A 81 10.97 -4.12 -9.64
CA PHE A 81 10.91 -5.59 -9.74
C PHE A 81 12.18 -6.34 -9.31
N GLY A 82 13.30 -5.63 -9.10
CA GLY A 82 14.62 -6.25 -8.91
C GLY A 82 14.93 -6.76 -7.50
N SER A 83 14.10 -6.47 -6.50
CA SER A 83 14.32 -6.87 -5.10
C SER A 83 13.06 -7.50 -4.47
N LEU A 84 12.22 -8.15 -5.30
CA LEU A 84 10.96 -8.74 -4.86
C LEU A 84 11.15 -10.20 -4.46
N ASP A 85 10.77 -10.53 -3.23
CA ASP A 85 10.89 -11.88 -2.66
C ASP A 85 9.61 -12.69 -2.91
N PHE A 86 9.36 -13.06 -4.18
CA PHE A 86 8.14 -13.77 -4.60
C PHE A 86 7.97 -15.15 -3.94
N GLU A 87 9.06 -15.87 -3.70
CA GLU A 87 9.03 -17.20 -3.07
C GLU A 87 8.47 -17.12 -1.64
N THR A 88 8.96 -16.15 -0.86
CA THR A 88 8.48 -15.87 0.49
C THR A 88 7.01 -15.47 0.46
N ALA A 89 6.62 -14.57 -0.45
CA ALA A 89 5.24 -14.14 -0.56
C ALA A 89 4.29 -15.30 -0.91
N PHE A 90 4.67 -16.18 -1.84
CA PHE A 90 3.87 -17.36 -2.17
C PHE A 90 3.75 -18.32 -0.98
N TRP A 91 4.85 -18.54 -0.25
CA TRP A 91 4.83 -19.32 0.98
C TRP A 91 3.89 -18.71 2.02
N GLU A 92 3.90 -17.39 2.21
CA GLU A 92 3.00 -16.69 3.13
C GLU A 92 1.53 -16.86 2.69
N MET A 93 1.22 -16.70 1.41
CA MET A 93 -0.13 -16.90 0.87
C MET A 93 -0.64 -18.32 1.14
N MET A 94 0.17 -19.34 0.87
CA MET A 94 -0.19 -20.74 1.12
C MET A 94 -0.41 -21.01 2.62
N ASN A 95 0.45 -20.45 3.48
CA ASN A 95 0.32 -20.61 4.92
C ASN A 95 -0.87 -19.81 5.49
N LEU A 96 -1.28 -18.68 4.91
CA LEU A 96 -2.50 -17.98 5.33
C LEU A 96 -3.76 -18.82 5.10
N ILE A 97 -3.78 -19.60 4.01
CA ILE A 97 -4.89 -20.49 3.68
C ILE A 97 -4.91 -21.69 4.63
N GLN A 98 -3.76 -22.32 4.90
CA GLN A 98 -3.72 -23.54 5.70
C GLN A 98 -3.59 -23.30 7.20
N ASN A 99 -2.69 -22.41 7.62
CA ASN A 99 -2.26 -22.22 9.00
C ASN A 99 -1.78 -20.77 9.25
N PRO A 100 -2.68 -19.78 9.39
CA PRO A 100 -2.32 -18.35 9.44
C PRO A 100 -1.39 -18.01 10.61
N LYS A 101 -1.45 -18.78 11.71
CA LYS A 101 -0.57 -18.61 12.88
C LYS A 101 0.92 -18.66 12.53
N ARG A 102 1.32 -19.42 11.49
CA ARG A 102 2.73 -19.52 11.08
C ARG A 102 3.25 -18.20 10.51
N VAL A 103 2.45 -17.51 9.71
CA VAL A 103 2.81 -16.23 9.10
C VAL A 103 2.96 -15.16 10.16
N TYR A 104 2.02 -15.07 11.10
CA TYR A 104 2.10 -14.08 12.18
C TYR A 104 3.24 -14.36 13.18
N LYS A 105 3.61 -15.63 13.37
CA LYS A 105 4.81 -15.98 14.15
C LYS A 105 6.08 -15.52 13.43
N ALA A 106 6.16 -15.64 12.11
CA ALA A 106 7.28 -15.13 11.32
C ALA A 106 7.39 -13.60 11.39
N LEU A 107 6.26 -12.87 11.30
CA LEU A 107 6.21 -11.41 11.48
C LEU A 107 6.70 -10.98 12.86
N TYR A 108 6.35 -11.73 13.91
CA TYR A 108 6.84 -11.49 15.26
C TYR A 108 8.38 -11.63 15.36
N TYR A 109 8.97 -12.63 14.70
CA TYR A 109 10.43 -12.77 14.65
C TYR A 109 11.10 -11.67 13.81
N GLN A 110 10.48 -11.27 12.70
CA GLN A 110 10.95 -10.14 11.91
C GLN A 110 11.00 -8.85 12.75
N LYS A 111 10.00 -8.64 13.62
CA LYS A 111 10.03 -7.51 14.55
C LYS A 111 11.24 -7.54 15.47
N GLN A 112 11.66 -8.70 15.98
CA GLN A 112 12.85 -8.80 16.84
C GLN A 112 14.15 -8.45 16.10
N THR A 113 14.27 -8.85 14.84
CA THR A 113 15.49 -8.66 14.04
C THR A 113 15.59 -7.29 13.35
N LYS A 114 14.47 -6.77 12.82
CA LYS A 114 14.43 -5.53 12.01
C LYS A 114 13.69 -4.37 12.68
N ASN A 115 13.16 -4.58 13.89
CA ASN A 115 12.41 -3.61 14.68
C ASN A 115 11.26 -2.89 13.96
N LYS A 116 10.61 -3.55 12.99
CA LYS A 116 9.45 -3.02 12.26
C LYS A 116 8.37 -4.08 12.10
N TRP A 117 7.13 -3.63 11.98
CA TRP A 117 5.95 -4.50 11.82
C TRP A 117 5.55 -4.67 10.36
N ALA A 118 5.64 -3.59 9.57
CA ALA A 118 5.31 -3.66 8.16
C ALA A 118 6.33 -4.46 7.34
N ARG A 119 5.83 -5.20 6.35
CA ARG A 119 6.64 -5.85 5.32
C ARG A 119 7.34 -4.81 4.43
N ASP A 120 8.55 -5.12 4.01
CA ASP A 120 9.37 -4.22 3.18
C ASP A 120 9.08 -4.36 1.68
N ASP A 121 8.68 -5.57 1.27
CA ASP A 121 8.50 -5.96 -0.11
C ASP A 121 7.01 -5.98 -0.50
N PRO A 122 6.67 -5.44 -1.69
CA PRO A 122 5.30 -5.41 -2.19
C PRO A 122 4.88 -6.71 -2.89
N SER A 123 5.70 -7.76 -2.85
CA SER A 123 5.53 -9.00 -3.64
C SER A 123 4.17 -9.66 -3.41
N PHE A 124 3.72 -9.73 -2.16
CA PHE A 124 2.41 -10.28 -1.79
C PHE A 124 1.25 -9.55 -2.50
N VAL A 125 1.28 -8.22 -2.48
CA VAL A 125 0.23 -7.37 -3.07
C VAL A 125 0.24 -7.46 -4.59
N LEU A 126 1.43 -7.59 -5.19
CA LEU A 126 1.57 -7.80 -6.64
C LEU A 126 0.99 -9.15 -7.07
N ILE A 127 1.28 -10.24 -6.35
CA ILE A 127 0.71 -11.56 -6.66
C ILE A 127 -0.81 -11.53 -6.44
N LEU A 128 -1.29 -10.97 -5.33
CA LEU A 128 -2.72 -10.83 -5.07
C LEU A 128 -3.40 -10.01 -6.17
N GLY A 129 -2.85 -8.85 -6.54
CA GLY A 129 -3.36 -8.01 -7.62
C GLY A 129 -3.41 -8.74 -8.96
N PHE A 130 -2.38 -9.50 -9.30
CA PHE A 130 -2.35 -10.35 -10.50
C PHE A 130 -3.45 -11.42 -10.49
N LEU A 131 -3.67 -12.08 -9.36
CA LEU A 131 -4.75 -13.06 -9.19
C LEU A 131 -6.15 -12.43 -9.32
N LEU A 132 -6.33 -11.23 -8.77
CA LEU A 132 -7.57 -10.46 -8.96
C LEU A 132 -7.78 -10.11 -10.43
N SER A 133 -6.74 -9.64 -11.14
CA SER A 133 -6.83 -9.33 -12.56
C SER A 133 -7.21 -10.54 -13.40
N ILE A 134 -6.60 -11.70 -13.14
CA ILE A 134 -6.98 -12.95 -13.80
C ILE A 134 -8.44 -13.29 -13.53
N SER A 135 -8.87 -13.21 -12.27
CA SER A 135 -10.25 -13.52 -11.89
C SER A 135 -11.24 -12.57 -12.57
N ALA A 136 -10.94 -11.27 -12.59
CA ALA A 136 -11.76 -10.27 -13.27
C ALA A 136 -11.92 -10.58 -14.77
N VAL A 137 -10.85 -11.02 -15.44
CA VAL A 137 -10.92 -11.47 -16.84
C VAL A 137 -11.82 -12.70 -16.97
N PHE A 138 -11.68 -13.72 -16.11
CA PHE A 138 -12.53 -14.91 -16.17
C PHE A 138 -14.01 -14.61 -15.91
N TRP A 139 -14.32 -13.80 -14.91
CA TRP A 139 -15.69 -13.35 -14.64
C TRP A 139 -16.24 -12.51 -15.79
N GLY A 140 -15.44 -11.60 -16.36
CA GLY A 140 -15.82 -10.82 -17.54
C GLY A 140 -16.10 -11.72 -18.76
N LEU A 141 -15.25 -12.72 -19.02
CA LEU A 141 -15.42 -13.66 -20.13
C LEU A 141 -16.65 -14.57 -19.98
N MET A 142 -16.98 -15.00 -18.76
CA MET A 142 -18.14 -15.88 -18.52
C MET A 142 -19.48 -15.18 -18.67
N TYR A 143 -19.54 -13.89 -18.33
CA TYR A 143 -20.79 -13.12 -18.35
C TYR A 143 -20.94 -12.20 -19.56
N THR A 144 -19.87 -12.01 -20.35
CA THR A 144 -19.99 -11.38 -21.67
C THR A 144 -20.45 -12.40 -22.71
N THR A 145 -21.72 -12.36 -23.10
CA THR A 145 -22.23 -13.11 -24.25
C THR A 145 -21.93 -12.40 -25.59
N GLY A 146 -20.84 -11.64 -25.68
CA GLY A 146 -20.42 -10.98 -26.92
C GLY A 146 -19.04 -10.37 -26.81
N ILE A 147 -18.10 -10.85 -27.63
CA ILE A 147 -16.70 -10.39 -27.70
C ILE A 147 -16.55 -8.86 -27.97
N PHE A 148 -17.64 -8.13 -28.22
CA PHE A 148 -17.64 -6.67 -28.42
C PHE A 148 -18.81 -5.94 -27.72
N GLY A 149 -19.21 -6.40 -26.53
CA GLY A 149 -20.27 -5.76 -25.72
C GLY A 149 -19.73 -4.98 -24.52
N SER A 150 -19.20 -3.78 -24.76
CA SER A 150 -19.30 -2.62 -23.85
C SER A 150 -19.11 -2.83 -22.32
N THR A 151 -17.92 -3.20 -21.83
CA THR A 151 -17.62 -3.17 -20.37
C THR A 151 -16.27 -2.54 -20.01
N GLU A 152 -15.74 -1.64 -20.83
CA GLU A 152 -14.58 -0.81 -20.40
C GLU A 152 -15.01 0.42 -19.57
N ALA A 153 -16.31 0.75 -19.52
CA ALA A 153 -16.80 1.96 -18.88
C ALA A 153 -16.98 1.84 -17.35
N ASP A 154 -17.32 0.65 -16.83
CA ASP A 154 -17.70 0.51 -15.43
C ASP A 154 -16.49 0.40 -14.48
N PHE A 155 -15.39 -0.21 -14.95
CA PHE A 155 -14.14 -0.26 -14.17
C PHE A 155 -13.53 1.13 -13.96
N ILE A 156 -13.71 2.04 -14.93
CA ILE A 156 -13.27 3.43 -14.84
C ILE A 156 -14.24 4.28 -13.99
N HIS A 157 -15.54 3.98 -14.02
CA HIS A 157 -16.54 4.69 -13.23
C HIS A 157 -16.45 4.37 -11.73
N ASP A 158 -16.22 3.11 -11.35
CA ASP A 158 -16.07 2.70 -9.95
C ASP A 158 -14.73 3.19 -9.36
N ALA A 159 -13.65 3.18 -10.16
CA ALA A 159 -12.37 3.77 -9.78
C ALA A 159 -12.42 5.31 -9.62
N ARG A 160 -13.31 6.00 -10.35
CA ARG A 160 -13.47 7.46 -10.28
C ARG A 160 -14.40 7.91 -9.15
N SER A 161 -15.39 7.09 -8.80
CA SER A 161 -16.25 7.24 -7.62
C SER A 161 -15.45 7.21 -6.30
N MET A 162 -14.38 6.40 -6.25
CA MET A 162 -13.52 6.31 -5.06
C MET A 162 -12.49 7.47 -4.95
N TYR A 163 -12.36 8.33 -5.96
CA TYR A 163 -11.45 9.47 -5.97
C TYR A 163 -12.22 10.77 -6.24
N ASP A 164 -12.97 11.25 -5.26
CA ASP A 164 -13.50 12.62 -5.26
C ASP A 164 -12.41 13.60 -4.76
N PRO A 165 -11.81 14.42 -5.65
CA PRO A 165 -10.74 15.33 -5.29
C PRO A 165 -11.19 16.51 -4.41
N ASN A 166 -12.51 16.70 -4.23
CA ASN A 166 -13.07 17.75 -3.38
C ASN A 166 -13.44 17.26 -1.98
N ASN A 167 -13.34 15.96 -1.70
CA ASN A 167 -13.67 15.36 -0.41
C ASN A 167 -12.42 14.83 0.32
N SER A 168 -11.32 15.60 0.28
CA SER A 168 -10.06 15.31 1.00
C SER A 168 -10.21 15.22 2.53
N ASN A 169 -11.41 15.52 3.03
CA ASN A 169 -11.72 15.60 4.45
C ASN A 169 -12.54 14.39 4.95
N PHE A 170 -13.06 13.52 4.07
CA PHE A 170 -13.78 12.33 4.53
C PHE A 170 -12.79 11.28 5.06
N LEU A 171 -11.80 10.91 4.25
CA LEU A 171 -10.78 9.94 4.63
C LEU A 171 -9.95 10.38 5.85
N SER A 172 -9.62 11.67 5.98
CA SER A 172 -8.84 12.20 7.12
C SER A 172 -9.65 12.40 8.40
N LYS A 173 -10.99 12.44 8.31
CA LYS A 173 -11.88 12.61 9.47
C LYS A 173 -12.28 11.28 10.11
N TYR A 174 -12.25 10.18 9.36
CA TYR A 174 -12.50 8.82 9.87
C TYR A 174 -11.22 8.04 10.20
N PHE A 175 -10.11 8.31 9.51
CA PHE A 175 -8.81 7.76 9.86
C PHE A 175 -8.03 8.75 10.72
N VAL A 176 -8.37 8.80 12.01
CA VAL A 176 -7.41 9.26 13.03
C VAL A 176 -6.32 8.19 13.08
N PHE A 177 -5.28 8.37 12.25
CA PHE A 177 -4.06 7.60 12.39
C PHE A 177 -3.38 8.09 13.66
N ASP A 178 -3.69 7.46 14.79
CA ASP A 178 -2.80 7.52 15.92
C ASP A 178 -1.42 7.08 15.43
N SER A 179 -0.43 7.92 15.66
CA SER A 179 0.98 7.75 15.32
C SER A 179 1.64 6.48 15.93
N ILE A 180 0.85 5.65 16.61
CA ILE A 180 1.22 4.37 17.22
C ILE A 180 1.22 3.24 16.17
N LEU A 181 0.32 3.27 15.18
CA LEU A 181 0.13 2.17 14.21
C LEU A 181 0.64 2.55 12.82
N GLU A 182 1.59 1.77 12.31
CA GLU A 182 2.09 1.90 10.94
C GLU A 182 0.98 1.58 9.93
N TRP A 183 0.57 2.56 9.11
CA TRP A 183 -0.44 2.35 8.05
C TRP A 183 -0.11 1.16 7.14
N SER A 184 1.17 1.00 6.79
CA SER A 184 1.65 -0.10 5.96
C SER A 184 1.40 -1.48 6.58
N TYR A 185 1.37 -1.57 7.91
CA TYR A 185 1.02 -2.81 8.61
C TYR A 185 -0.49 -3.09 8.53
N CYS A 186 -1.33 -2.09 8.75
CA CYS A 186 -2.79 -2.24 8.63
C CYS A 186 -3.19 -2.65 7.21
N PHE A 187 -2.55 -2.05 6.20
CA PHE A 187 -2.75 -2.39 4.80
C PHE A 187 -2.30 -3.83 4.50
N ASP A 188 -1.15 -4.26 5.01
CA ASP A 188 -0.67 -5.63 4.83
C ASP A 188 -1.61 -6.67 5.48
N ILE A 189 -2.11 -6.42 6.69
CA ILE A 189 -3.14 -7.26 7.31
C ILE A 189 -4.39 -7.34 6.44
N HIS A 190 -4.84 -6.21 5.89
CA HIS A 190 -6.00 -6.19 5.01
C HIS A 190 -5.78 -7.04 3.76
N CYS A 191 -4.62 -6.91 3.09
CA CYS A 191 -4.28 -7.75 1.93
C CYS A 191 -4.21 -9.23 2.31
N ASN A 192 -3.61 -9.57 3.45
CA ASN A 192 -3.53 -10.93 3.97
C ASN A 192 -4.93 -11.52 4.20
N ALA A 193 -5.86 -10.74 4.76
CA ALA A 193 -7.24 -11.16 5.00
C ALA A 193 -8.05 -11.25 3.70
N TYR A 194 -7.85 -10.31 2.78
CA TYR A 194 -8.52 -10.23 1.50
C TYR A 194 -8.21 -11.43 0.59
N LEU A 195 -7.03 -12.04 0.72
CA LEU A 195 -6.68 -13.29 0.06
C LEU A 195 -7.77 -14.38 0.22
N MET A 196 -8.34 -14.50 1.42
CA MET A 196 -9.38 -15.51 1.66
C MET A 196 -10.72 -15.15 1.00
N ILE A 197 -11.06 -13.86 0.95
CA ILE A 197 -12.23 -13.37 0.21
C ILE A 197 -12.06 -13.69 -1.27
N TRP A 198 -10.88 -13.38 -1.83
CA TRP A 198 -10.53 -13.72 -3.21
C TRP A 198 -10.68 -15.24 -3.46
N LEU A 199 -10.08 -16.07 -2.61
CA LEU A 199 -10.13 -17.52 -2.77
C LEU A 199 -11.57 -18.06 -2.72
N CYS A 200 -12.39 -17.63 -1.77
CA CYS A 200 -13.73 -18.18 -1.59
C CYS A 200 -14.73 -17.61 -2.60
N LEU A 201 -14.79 -16.28 -2.76
CA LEU A 201 -15.85 -15.60 -3.51
C LEU A 201 -15.51 -15.36 -4.98
N TYR A 202 -14.23 -15.28 -5.33
CA TYR A 202 -13.82 -15.06 -6.72
C TYR A 202 -13.33 -16.34 -7.38
N PHE A 203 -12.64 -17.22 -6.66
CA PHE A 203 -12.12 -18.48 -7.20
C PHE A 203 -13.07 -19.66 -6.98
N VAL A 204 -13.34 -20.07 -5.74
CA VAL A 204 -14.19 -21.24 -5.44
C VAL A 204 -15.62 -21.04 -5.95
N GLN A 205 -16.20 -19.86 -5.71
CA GLN A 205 -17.54 -19.53 -6.20
C GLN A 205 -17.67 -19.72 -7.72
N PHE A 206 -16.66 -19.31 -8.48
CA PHE A 206 -16.66 -19.43 -9.95
C PHE A 206 -16.83 -20.89 -10.40
N PHE A 207 -16.08 -21.83 -9.79
CA PHE A 207 -16.22 -23.26 -10.08
C PHE A 207 -17.54 -23.84 -9.57
N CYS A 208 -18.05 -23.33 -8.45
CA CYS A 208 -19.30 -23.77 -7.84
C CYS A 208 -20.54 -23.12 -8.48
N LEU A 209 -20.41 -22.21 -9.45
CA LEU A 209 -21.54 -21.53 -10.13
C LEU A 209 -22.66 -22.45 -10.61
N PRO A 210 -22.41 -23.58 -11.32
CA PRO A 210 -23.50 -24.44 -11.78
C PRO A 210 -24.32 -25.02 -10.62
N LEU A 211 -23.68 -25.26 -9.47
CA LEU A 211 -24.34 -25.73 -8.26
C LEU A 211 -25.08 -24.60 -7.53
N LEU A 212 -24.44 -23.43 -7.42
CA LEU A 212 -24.93 -22.26 -6.67
C LEU A 212 -26.09 -21.53 -7.35
N ARG A 213 -26.31 -21.74 -8.66
CA ARG A 213 -27.43 -21.16 -9.41
C ARG A 213 -28.69 -22.03 -9.43
N MET A 214 -28.64 -23.23 -8.87
CA MET A 214 -29.83 -24.09 -8.79
C MET A 214 -30.83 -23.52 -7.78
N ASN A 215 -32.13 -23.65 -8.07
CA ASN A 215 -33.23 -23.22 -7.18
C ASN A 215 -33.55 -24.27 -6.09
N ASN A 216 -32.51 -24.78 -5.43
CA ASN A 216 -32.63 -25.82 -4.40
C ASN A 216 -32.21 -25.26 -3.04
N PHE A 217 -32.79 -25.77 -1.96
CA PHE A 217 -32.36 -25.43 -0.60
C PHE A 217 -30.85 -25.68 -0.37
N LEU A 218 -30.32 -26.77 -0.94
CA LEU A 218 -28.90 -27.09 -0.84
C LEU A 218 -28.00 -26.02 -1.47
N SER A 219 -28.42 -25.46 -2.61
CA SER A 219 -27.70 -24.38 -3.29
C SER A 219 -27.69 -23.11 -2.44
N THR A 220 -28.83 -22.74 -1.84
CA THR A 220 -28.94 -21.63 -0.90
C THR A 220 -28.03 -21.84 0.32
N LEU A 221 -28.04 -23.04 0.92
CA LEU A 221 -27.21 -23.35 2.07
C LEU A 221 -25.72 -23.28 1.73
N VAL A 222 -25.29 -23.92 0.64
CA VAL A 222 -23.88 -23.91 0.20
C VAL A 222 -23.42 -22.49 -0.13
N GLY A 223 -24.23 -21.70 -0.83
CA GLY A 223 -23.90 -20.31 -1.17
C GLY A 223 -23.80 -19.42 0.05
N ASN A 224 -24.78 -19.49 0.96
CA ASN A 224 -24.75 -18.69 2.17
C ASN A 224 -23.59 -19.13 3.09
N THR A 225 -23.29 -20.43 3.19
CA THR A 225 -22.14 -20.93 3.95
C THR A 225 -20.82 -20.46 3.36
N LEU A 226 -20.68 -20.38 2.03
CA LEU A 226 -19.49 -19.86 1.37
C LEU A 226 -19.24 -18.38 1.73
N TYR A 227 -20.28 -17.53 1.67
CA TYR A 227 -20.20 -16.11 2.05
C TYR A 227 -19.91 -15.93 3.54
N PHE A 228 -20.60 -16.69 4.39
CA PHE A 228 -20.37 -16.70 5.83
C PHE A 228 -18.93 -17.07 6.17
N PHE A 229 -18.41 -18.14 5.55
CA PHE A 229 -17.05 -18.61 5.76
C PHE A 229 -16.03 -17.55 5.32
N ALA A 230 -16.19 -16.99 4.11
CA ALA A 230 -15.28 -15.97 3.57
C ALA A 230 -15.18 -14.74 4.48
N LEU A 231 -16.33 -14.19 4.89
CA LEU A 231 -16.38 -13.01 5.75
C LEU A 231 -15.86 -13.30 7.16
N SER A 232 -16.24 -14.43 7.75
CA SER A 232 -15.77 -14.80 9.09
C SER A 232 -14.25 -15.01 9.11
N TYR A 233 -13.71 -15.66 8.07
CA TYR A 233 -12.28 -15.91 7.97
C TYR A 233 -11.48 -14.63 7.73
N TYR A 234 -12.03 -13.65 7.01
CA TYR A 234 -11.44 -12.31 6.88
C TYR A 234 -11.21 -11.66 8.26
N PHE A 235 -12.23 -11.67 9.14
CA PHE A 235 -12.09 -11.13 10.49
C PHE A 235 -11.16 -11.97 11.37
N LEU A 236 -11.12 -13.30 11.19
CA LEU A 236 -10.16 -14.17 11.88
C LEU A 236 -8.70 -13.86 11.50
N ILE A 237 -8.37 -13.73 10.21
CA ILE A 237 -7.02 -13.34 9.77
C ILE A 237 -6.68 -11.96 10.34
N THR A 238 -7.61 -11.01 10.22
CA THR A 238 -7.43 -9.65 10.74
C THR A 238 -7.11 -9.68 12.23
N PHE A 239 -7.82 -10.50 13.01
CA PHE A 239 -7.56 -10.68 14.44
C PHE A 239 -6.15 -11.23 14.69
N TYR A 240 -5.74 -12.29 13.98
CA TYR A 240 -4.40 -12.84 14.15
C TYR A 240 -3.30 -11.81 13.85
N GLY A 241 -3.53 -10.92 12.87
CA GLY A 241 -2.62 -9.82 12.58
C GLY A 241 -2.50 -8.81 13.71
N TYR A 242 -3.62 -8.31 14.22
CA TYR A 242 -3.57 -7.33 15.31
C TYR A 242 -3.14 -7.94 16.65
N ASN A 243 -3.43 -9.23 16.88
CA ASN A 243 -3.03 -9.94 18.10
C ASN A 243 -1.51 -10.18 18.19
N ALA A 244 -0.76 -10.02 17.09
CA ALA A 244 0.69 -10.07 17.12
C ALA A 244 1.32 -8.81 17.79
N LEU A 245 0.55 -7.73 17.92
CA LEU A 245 1.01 -6.46 18.49
C LEU A 245 0.85 -6.46 20.02
N PRO A 246 1.94 -6.43 20.81
CA PRO A 246 1.86 -6.53 22.27
C PRO A 246 1.27 -5.29 22.94
N PHE A 247 1.15 -4.18 22.22
CA PHE A 247 0.60 -2.92 22.74
C PHE A 247 -0.91 -2.77 22.50
N LEU A 248 -1.52 -3.61 21.66
CA LEU A 248 -2.97 -3.61 21.46
C LEU A 248 -3.63 -4.47 22.54
N GLN A 249 -4.51 -3.85 23.33
CA GLN A 249 -5.33 -4.55 24.31
C GLN A 249 -6.70 -4.88 23.73
N LYS A 250 -7.31 -5.97 24.21
CA LYS A 250 -8.69 -6.39 23.86
C LYS A 250 -8.93 -6.52 22.36
N THR A 251 -7.98 -7.10 21.62
CA THR A 251 -8.10 -7.43 20.19
C THR A 251 -9.26 -8.40 19.89
N GLU A 252 -9.75 -9.11 20.91
CA GLU A 252 -10.89 -10.03 20.85
C GLU A 252 -12.18 -9.38 20.31
N TYR A 253 -12.39 -8.08 20.53
CA TYR A 253 -13.55 -7.36 19.98
C TYR A 253 -13.57 -7.34 18.45
N LEU A 254 -12.42 -7.56 17.80
CA LEU A 254 -12.34 -7.63 16.35
C LEU A 254 -13.05 -8.87 15.78
N LEU A 255 -13.30 -9.90 16.61
CA LEU A 255 -14.14 -11.05 16.22
C LEU A 255 -15.64 -10.80 16.37
N SER A 256 -16.05 -9.70 17.03
CA SER A 256 -17.48 -9.45 17.30
C SER A 256 -18.40 -9.48 16.06
N PRO A 257 -17.97 -9.04 14.85
CA PRO A 257 -18.81 -9.12 13.65
C PRO A 257 -19.20 -10.55 13.25
N ILE A 258 -18.41 -11.56 13.64
CA ILE A 258 -18.68 -12.97 13.34
C ILE A 258 -20.03 -13.41 13.91
N ILE A 259 -20.41 -12.89 15.09
CA ILE A 259 -21.72 -13.18 15.70
C ILE A 259 -22.85 -12.67 14.80
N GLY A 260 -22.69 -11.46 14.25
CA GLY A 260 -23.62 -10.88 13.28
C GLY A 260 -23.70 -11.72 12.00
N PHE A 261 -22.57 -12.21 11.50
CA PHE A 261 -22.54 -13.08 10.32
C PHE A 261 -23.20 -14.44 10.57
N VAL A 262 -23.06 -15.03 11.76
CA VAL A 262 -23.77 -16.27 12.12
C VAL A 262 -25.28 -16.05 12.09
N ALA A 263 -25.75 -14.95 12.71
CA ALA A 263 -27.16 -14.60 12.70
C ALA A 263 -27.68 -14.36 11.28
N ALA A 264 -26.95 -13.58 10.47
CA ALA A 264 -27.28 -13.34 9.08
C ALA A 264 -27.33 -14.64 8.27
N TRP A 265 -26.33 -15.52 8.43
CA TRP A 265 -26.28 -16.81 7.75
C TRP A 265 -27.49 -17.69 8.08
N LEU A 266 -27.89 -17.76 9.36
CA LEU A 266 -29.07 -18.50 9.79
C LEU A 266 -30.35 -17.91 9.18
N VAL A 267 -30.55 -16.60 9.29
CA VAL A 267 -31.75 -15.94 8.78
C VAL A 267 -31.88 -16.10 7.27
N LEU A 268 -30.80 -15.89 6.52
CA LEU A 268 -30.79 -15.97 5.05
C LEU A 268 -30.96 -17.42 4.56
N SER A 269 -30.41 -18.40 5.28
CA SER A 269 -30.57 -19.81 4.92
C SER A 269 -31.99 -20.32 5.21
N LEU A 270 -32.59 -19.89 6.32
CA LEU A 270 -33.97 -20.26 6.68
C LEU A 270 -35.02 -19.56 5.82
N SER A 271 -34.77 -18.34 5.38
CA SER A 271 -35.68 -17.61 4.48
C SER A 271 -35.63 -18.12 3.03
N GLY A 272 -34.68 -19.00 2.70
CA GLY A 272 -34.45 -19.48 1.33
C GLY A 272 -33.76 -18.47 0.42
N PHE A 273 -33.26 -17.34 0.97
CA PHE A 273 -32.57 -16.32 0.19
C PHE A 273 -31.14 -16.74 -0.14
N ASN A 274 -30.85 -16.93 -1.43
CA ASN A 274 -29.52 -17.30 -1.92
C ASN A 274 -28.69 -16.04 -2.23
N VAL A 275 -27.76 -15.70 -1.33
CA VAL A 275 -26.88 -14.53 -1.46
C VAL A 275 -26.01 -14.63 -2.71
N ALA A 276 -25.46 -15.81 -3.01
CA ALA A 276 -24.58 -16.00 -4.16
C ALA A 276 -25.32 -15.73 -5.48
N ASN A 277 -26.55 -16.23 -5.61
CA ASN A 277 -27.37 -15.99 -6.79
C ASN A 277 -27.77 -14.50 -6.92
N TYR A 278 -28.15 -13.85 -5.80
CA TYR A 278 -28.47 -12.43 -5.79
C TYR A 278 -27.26 -11.56 -6.18
N MET A 279 -26.08 -11.86 -5.64
CA MET A 279 -24.83 -11.15 -5.97
C MET A 279 -24.44 -11.35 -7.43
N CYS A 280 -24.49 -12.58 -7.95
CA CYS A 280 -24.23 -12.84 -9.37
C CYS A 280 -25.22 -12.09 -10.28
N SER A 281 -26.50 -12.02 -9.89
CA SER A 281 -27.47 -11.21 -10.63
C SER A 281 -27.17 -9.72 -10.52
N ALA A 282 -26.78 -9.22 -9.35
CA ALA A 282 -26.51 -7.79 -9.17
C ALA A 282 -25.25 -7.32 -9.93
N TYR A 283 -24.22 -8.16 -10.02
CA TYR A 283 -22.97 -7.82 -10.70
C TYR A 283 -23.01 -8.02 -12.22
N PHE A 284 -23.88 -8.90 -12.72
CA PHE A 284 -23.87 -9.31 -14.14
C PHE A 284 -25.25 -9.26 -14.81
N SER A 285 -26.20 -8.50 -14.25
CA SER A 285 -27.49 -8.17 -14.86
C SER A 285 -27.38 -6.99 -15.82
#